data_AF-A0A2A5Z0J8-F1
#
_entry.id   AF-A0A2A5Z0J8-F1
#
_cell.length_a   1.000
_cell.length_b   1.000
_cell.length_c   1.000
_cell.angle_alpha   90.00
_cell.angle_beta   90.00
_cell.angle_gamma   90.00
#
_symmetry.space_group_name_H-M   'P 1'
#
loop_
_entity.id
_entity.type
_entity.pdbx_description
1 polymer ?
#
loop_
_entity_poly.entity_id
_entity_poly.type
_entity_poly.pdbx_seq_one_letter_code
_entity_poly.pdbx_strand_id
1 'polypeptide(L)'
;MSTTTEFHDPRAQPKAVAEPYEIKVSLDSPLTIGLVANGFPDSVRFLDHVEKTLAQAVPSASFVRYDKGDASSVVGGKMLEDIQAECQAVVAAYGH
;
A
#
# COMPACT_ATOMS: atom_id res chain seq x y z
N MET A 1 44.65 -1.25 -21.74
CA MET A 1 43.49 -0.35 -21.68
C MET A 1 43.22 -0.08 -20.21
N SER A 2 43.22 1.18 -19.79
CA SER A 2 42.99 1.55 -18.39
C SER A 2 41.49 1.73 -18.16
N THR A 3 40.94 1.06 -17.16
CA THR A 3 39.51 1.17 -16.81
C THR A 3 39.36 2.32 -15.80
N THR A 4 38.59 3.34 -16.17
CA THR A 4 38.27 4.46 -15.27
C THR A 4 37.10 4.07 -14.38
N THR A 5 37.25 4.23 -13.07
CA THR A 5 36.15 4.05 -12.10
C THR A 5 35.57 5.42 -11.77
N GLU A 6 34.26 5.60 -12.01
CA GLU A 6 33.51 6.79 -11.64
C GLU A 6 32.65 6.50 -10.40
N PHE A 7 32.65 7.41 -9.44
CA PHE A 7 31.83 7.34 -8.23
C PHE A 7 30.70 8.37 -8.32
N HIS A 8 29.45 7.90 -8.32
CA HIS A 8 28.27 8.77 -8.33
C HIS A 8 27.79 9.09 -6.91
N ASP A 9 27.38 10.34 -6.69
CA ASP A 9 26.75 10.76 -5.44
C ASP A 9 25.33 10.15 -5.35
N PRO A 10 25.01 9.36 -4.31
CA PRO A 10 23.69 8.76 -4.15
C PRO A 10 22.58 9.77 -3.83
N ARG A 11 22.92 11.04 -3.55
CA ARG A 11 21.97 12.12 -3.24
C ARG A 11 21.41 12.76 -4.52
N ALA A 12 20.97 11.95 -5.48
CA ALA A 12 20.37 12.45 -6.70
C ALA A 12 19.09 13.23 -6.39
N GLN A 13 18.88 14.34 -7.11
CA GLN A 13 17.61 15.05 -7.03
C GLN A 13 16.51 14.23 -7.74
N PRO A 14 15.29 14.17 -7.18
CA PRO A 14 14.16 13.53 -7.85
C PRO A 14 13.96 14.14 -9.24
N LYS A 15 14.00 13.32 -10.28
CA LYS A 15 13.79 13.77 -11.67
C LYS A 15 12.31 14.04 -11.96
N ALA A 16 11.41 13.41 -11.21
CA ALA A 16 9.97 13.58 -11.33
C ALA A 16 9.50 14.75 -10.47
N VAL A 17 8.64 15.60 -11.04
CA VAL A 17 7.89 16.60 -10.27
C VAL A 17 6.89 15.85 -9.38
N ALA A 18 6.80 16.23 -8.10
CA ALA A 18 5.82 15.65 -7.21
C ALA A 18 4.40 16.03 -7.67
N GLU A 19 3.57 15.04 -7.94
CA GLU A 19 2.15 15.26 -8.19
C GLU A 19 1.42 15.38 -6.85
N PRO A 20 0.81 16.54 -6.54
CA PRO A 20 0.04 16.69 -5.30
C PRO A 20 -1.22 15.82 -5.36
N TYR A 21 -1.55 15.19 -4.25
CA TYR A 21 -2.81 14.46 -4.10
C TYR A 21 -3.68 15.12 -3.03
N GLU A 22 -4.98 15.15 -3.30
CA GLU A 22 -5.97 15.59 -2.32
C GLU A 22 -6.40 14.42 -1.43
N ILE A 23 -6.62 14.72 -0.15
CA ILE A 23 -7.17 13.75 0.80
C ILE A 23 -8.61 13.48 0.38
N LYS A 24 -8.90 12.22 0.04
CA LYS A 24 -10.23 11.80 -0.46
C LYS A 24 -11.15 11.25 0.62
N VAL A 25 -10.63 10.92 1.79
CA VAL A 25 -11.36 10.20 2.84
C VAL A 25 -11.21 10.93 4.17
N SER A 26 -12.34 11.24 4.81
CA SER A 26 -12.35 11.72 6.19
C SER A 26 -12.26 10.54 7.16
N LEU A 27 -11.49 10.70 8.22
CA LEU A 27 -11.36 9.71 9.30
C LEU A 27 -12.38 9.95 10.43
N ASP A 28 -13.15 11.04 10.36
CA ASP A 28 -14.12 11.43 11.39
C ASP A 28 -15.47 10.70 11.27
N SER A 29 -15.66 9.95 10.18
CA SER A 29 -16.84 9.12 9.93
C SER A 29 -16.45 7.63 9.88
N PRO A 30 -17.39 6.71 10.18
CA PRO A 30 -17.16 5.29 9.95
C PRO A 30 -16.74 5.03 8.50
N LEU A 31 -15.71 4.21 8.32
CA LEU A 31 -15.17 3.83 7.02
C LEU A 31 -14.66 2.40 7.04
N THR A 32 -14.64 1.76 5.88
CA THR A 32 -14.00 0.48 5.65
C THR A 32 -12.64 0.70 4.97
N ILE A 33 -11.59 0.16 5.58
CA ILE A 33 -10.23 0.16 5.05
C ILE A 33 -9.90 -1.24 4.52
N GLY A 34 -9.60 -1.33 3.23
CA GLY A 34 -9.11 -2.55 2.60
C GLY A 34 -7.62 -2.76 2.88
N LEU A 35 -7.25 -3.94 3.37
CA LEU A 35 -5.86 -4.34 3.61
C LEU A 35 -5.46 -5.37 2.54
N VAL A 36 -4.58 -4.99 1.61
CA VAL A 36 -4.25 -5.79 0.43
C VAL A 36 -2.82 -6.35 0.56
N ALA A 37 -2.73 -7.65 0.85
CA ALA A 37 -1.47 -8.39 0.83
C ALA A 37 -1.06 -8.64 -0.63
N ASN A 38 0.20 -8.33 -0.94
CA ASN A 38 0.72 -8.39 -2.30
C ASN A 38 1.24 -9.79 -2.69
N GLY A 39 1.25 -10.77 -1.79
CA GLY A 39 1.77 -12.11 -2.03
C GLY A 39 3.28 -12.27 -1.77
N PHE A 40 3.98 -11.25 -1.27
CA PHE A 40 5.33 -11.42 -0.73
C PHE A 40 5.29 -12.11 0.65
N PRO A 41 6.38 -12.80 1.05
CA PRO A 41 6.52 -13.33 2.40
C PRO A 41 6.22 -12.26 3.44
N ASP A 42 5.50 -12.66 4.49
CA ASP A 42 5.07 -11.80 5.60
C ASP A 42 4.14 -10.62 5.26
N SER A 43 3.73 -10.41 4.00
CA SER A 43 2.81 -9.32 3.64
C SER A 43 1.47 -9.38 4.42
N VAL A 44 0.93 -10.57 4.63
CA VAL A 44 -0.26 -10.80 5.48
C VAL A 44 0.05 -10.45 6.93
N ARG A 45 1.16 -10.97 7.48
CA ARG A 45 1.55 -10.75 8.89
C ARG A 45 1.86 -9.28 9.17
N PHE A 46 2.47 -8.59 8.22
CA PHE A 46 2.69 -7.16 8.29
C PHE A 46 1.35 -6.41 8.41
N LEU A 47 0.39 -6.76 7.56
CA LEU A 47 -0.94 -6.16 7.59
C LEU A 47 -1.73 -6.49 8.87
N ASP A 48 -1.42 -7.59 9.58
CA ASP A 48 -1.99 -7.84 10.92
C ASP A 48 -1.54 -6.78 11.95
N HIS A 49 -0.28 -6.34 11.86
CA HIS A 49 0.25 -5.33 12.77
C HIS A 49 -0.25 -3.92 12.39
N VAL A 50 -0.36 -3.67 11.09
CA VAL A 50 -0.96 -2.43 10.56
C VAL A 50 -2.41 -2.32 11.01
N GLU A 51 -3.22 -3.37 10.88
CA GLU A 51 -4.62 -3.37 11.32
C GLU A 51 -4.75 -3.01 12.80
N LYS A 52 -3.97 -3.66 13.67
CA LYS A 52 -3.99 -3.38 15.12
C LYS A 52 -3.65 -1.92 15.45
N THR A 53 -2.68 -1.36 14.72
CA THR A 53 -2.24 0.03 14.93
C THR A 53 -3.29 1.01 14.39
N LEU A 54 -3.86 0.74 13.22
CA LEU A 54 -4.91 1.55 12.61
C LEU A 54 -6.19 1.53 13.43
N ALA A 55 -6.57 0.37 14.00
CA ALA A 55 -7.75 0.27 14.86
C ALA A 55 -7.64 1.14 16.13
N GLN A 56 -6.42 1.41 16.60
CA GLN A 56 -6.17 2.34 17.70
C GLN A 56 -6.21 3.79 17.24
N ALA A 57 -5.63 4.09 16.07
CA ALA A 57 -5.53 5.43 15.53
C ALA A 57 -6.86 5.94 14.93
N VAL A 58 -7.68 5.03 14.39
CA VAL A 58 -8.96 5.32 13.73
C VAL A 58 -10.03 4.34 14.26
N PRO A 59 -10.55 4.55 15.47
CA PRO A 59 -11.49 3.61 16.10
C PRO A 59 -12.83 3.45 15.36
N SER A 60 -13.15 4.38 14.47
CA SER A 60 -14.33 4.35 13.60
C SER A 60 -14.17 3.41 12.39
N ALA A 61 -12.95 2.92 12.12
CA ALA A 61 -12.67 2.09 10.96
C ALA A 61 -13.07 0.63 11.16
N SER A 62 -13.64 0.03 10.12
CA SER A 62 -13.72 -1.41 9.90
C SER A 62 -12.67 -1.84 8.87
N PHE A 63 -12.37 -3.14 8.80
CA PHE A 63 -11.31 -3.66 7.95
C PHE A 63 -11.80 -4.85 7.12
N VAL A 64 -11.40 -4.89 5.85
CA VAL A 64 -11.57 -6.04 4.95
C VAL A 64 -10.21 -6.45 4.42
N ARG A 65 -9.93 -7.75 4.36
CA ARG A 65 -8.62 -8.27 3.98
C ARG A 65 -8.68 -8.94 2.62
N TYR A 66 -7.72 -8.61 1.77
CA TYR A 66 -7.53 -9.20 0.46
C TYR A 66 -6.12 -9.76 0.37
N ASP A 67 -5.99 -10.99 -0.12
CA ASP A 67 -4.70 -11.60 -0.38
C ASP A 67 -4.60 -11.98 -1.86
N LYS A 68 -3.66 -11.35 -2.56
CA LYS A 68 -3.37 -11.63 -3.95
C LYS A 68 -2.77 -13.03 -4.15
N GLY A 69 -2.13 -13.60 -3.13
CA GLY A 69 -1.55 -14.94 -3.13
C GLY A 69 -0.26 -15.11 -3.95
N ASP A 70 -0.06 -14.31 -4.99
CA ASP A 70 1.13 -14.35 -5.85
C ASP A 70 1.72 -12.95 -6.05
N ALA A 71 2.94 -12.74 -5.54
CA ALA A 71 3.77 -11.55 -5.71
C ALA A 71 3.84 -11.01 -7.16
N SER A 72 3.87 -11.90 -8.15
CA SER A 72 4.08 -11.55 -9.56
C SER A 72 2.80 -11.12 -10.28
N SER A 73 1.64 -11.39 -9.70
CA SER A 73 0.35 -11.06 -10.27
C SER A 73 -0.08 -9.62 -9.95
N VAL A 74 -1.02 -9.08 -10.70
CA VAL A 74 -1.76 -7.85 -10.33
C VAL A 74 -3.03 -8.22 -9.54
N VAL A 75 -3.65 -7.24 -8.88
CA VAL A 75 -4.98 -7.44 -8.28
C VAL A 75 -5.94 -7.86 -9.39
N GLY A 76 -6.58 -9.02 -9.25
CA GLY A 76 -7.53 -9.53 -10.24
C GLY A 76 -8.80 -8.68 -10.33
N GLY A 77 -9.48 -8.70 -11.47
CA GLY A 77 -10.66 -7.85 -11.75
C GLY A 77 -11.74 -7.94 -10.67
N LYS A 78 -12.13 -9.16 -10.28
CA LYS A 78 -13.11 -9.37 -9.20
C LYS A 78 -12.65 -8.78 -7.86
N MET A 79 -11.40 -8.99 -7.47
CA MET A 79 -10.88 -8.43 -6.21
C MET A 79 -10.88 -6.90 -6.26
N LEU A 80 -10.56 -6.31 -7.40
CA LEU A 80 -10.61 -4.86 -7.59
C LEU A 80 -12.06 -4.33 -7.50
N GLU A 81 -13.03 -5.04 -8.09
CA GLU A 81 -14.45 -4.72 -7.97
C GLU A 81 -14.92 -4.78 -6.52
N ASP A 82 -14.58 -5.83 -5.78
CA ASP A 82 -14.92 -5.99 -4.37
C ASP A 82 -14.30 -4.85 -3.52
N ILE A 83 -13.02 -4.53 -3.75
CA ILE A 83 -12.33 -3.40 -3.08
C ILE A 83 -13.06 -2.08 -3.35
N GLN A 84 -13.44 -1.79 -4.60
CA GLN A 84 -14.11 -0.54 -4.95
C GLN A 84 -15.52 -0.44 -4.38
N ALA A 85 -16.22 -1.57 -4.26
CA ALA A 85 -17.58 -1.61 -3.73
C ALA A 85 -17.61 -1.45 -2.20
N GLU A 86 -16.63 -2.01 -1.50
CA GLU A 86 -16.67 -2.17 -0.05
C GLU A 86 -15.80 -1.16 0.71
N CYS A 87 -14.69 -0.71 0.11
CA CYS A 87 -13.67 0.06 0.80
C CYS A 87 -13.65 1.53 0.38
N GLN A 88 -13.51 2.43 1.36
CA GLN A 88 -13.31 3.86 1.11
C GLN A 88 -11.83 4.21 1.04
N ALA A 89 -10.98 3.46 1.74
CA ALA A 89 -9.53 3.59 1.70
C ALA A 89 -8.86 2.22 1.57
N VAL A 90 -7.62 2.19 1.08
CA VAL A 90 -6.85 0.95 0.92
C VAL A 90 -5.43 1.16 1.45
N VAL A 91 -4.93 0.19 2.19
CA VAL A 91 -3.51 0.04 2.52
C VAL A 91 -3.01 -1.22 1.82
N ALA A 92 -2.09 -1.04 0.88
CA ALA A 92 -1.54 -2.13 0.07
C ALA A 92 -0.07 -2.36 0.43
N ALA A 93 0.29 -3.60 0.76
CA ALA A 93 1.66 -3.95 1.19
C ALA A 93 2.60 -4.14 -0.02
N TYR A 94 2.70 -3.14 -0.92
CA TYR A 94 3.43 -3.22 -2.20
C TYR A 94 4.90 -2.76 -2.15
N GLY A 95 5.49 -2.65 -0.96
CA GLY A 95 6.90 -2.24 -0.78
C GLY A 95 7.92 -3.35 -1.00
N HIS A 96 9.14 -2.96 -1.39
CA HIS A 96 10.37 -3.76 -1.33
C HIS A 96 11.37 -3.10 -0.40
#